data_AF-A0A3P8M3R5-F1
#
_entry.id   AF-A0A3P8M3R5-F1
#
_cell.length_a   1.000
_cell.length_b   1.000
_cell.length_c   1.000
_cell.angle_alpha   90.00
_cell.angle_beta   90.00
_cell.angle_gamma   90.00
#
_symmetry.space_group_name_H-M   'P 1'
#
loop_
_entity.id
_entity.type
_entity.pdbx_description
1 polymer ?
#
loop_
_entity_poly.entity_id
_entity_poly.type
_entity_poly.pdbx_seq_one_letter_code
_entity_poly.pdbx_strand_id
1 'polypeptide(L)'
;MEISTLQIIAIFIFSCIAGMGSVLDEFQTHRPLIACTVIGLILGDLKTGIMLGGTLELIALGWMNVGAAQSPDSALASIISAILVIVGQQSIATGIAIALPVAAAGQVLTVFARTITVVFQHAADKAAEEARFRTIDLLHVSALGVQALRVAIPALVVSLFVSAIWSAAC
;
A
#
# COMPACT_ATOMS: atom_id res chain seq x y z
N MET A 1 1.43 21.81 5.04
CA MET A 1 1.84 21.87 3.61
C MET A 1 0.65 21.47 2.77
N GLU A 2 0.26 22.25 1.77
CA GLU A 2 -0.78 21.81 0.85
C GLU A 2 -0.24 20.75 -0.10
N ILE A 3 -0.93 19.61 -0.17
CA ILE A 3 -0.59 18.55 -1.12
C ILE A 3 -1.11 18.97 -2.49
N SER A 4 -0.22 19.11 -3.47
CA SER A 4 -0.63 19.38 -4.84
C SER A 4 -1.41 18.20 -5.43
N THR A 5 -2.37 18.45 -6.32
CA THR A 5 -3.08 17.40 -7.07
C THR A 5 -2.11 16.43 -7.76
N LEU A 6 -0.96 16.93 -8.24
CA LEU A 6 0.07 16.09 -8.85
C LEU A 6 0.69 15.11 -7.85
N GLN A 7 0.91 15.53 -6.61
CA GLN A 7 1.43 14.67 -5.55
C GLN A 7 0.41 13.62 -5.15
N ILE A 8 -0.89 13.96 -5.09
CA ILE A 8 -1.97 13.00 -4.81
C ILE A 8 -1.99 11.90 -5.89
N ILE A 9 -1.90 12.28 -7.16
CA ILE A 9 -1.84 11.33 -8.28
C ILE A 9 -0.58 10.46 -8.18
N ALA A 10 0.58 11.05 -7.87
CA ALA A 10 1.82 10.29 -7.71
C ALA A 10 1.75 9.29 -6.54
N ILE A 11 1.18 9.70 -5.39
CA ILE A 11 0.94 8.83 -4.24
C ILE A 11 0.03 7.67 -4.65
N PHE A 12 -1.06 7.95 -5.36
CA PHE A 12 -1.99 6.91 -5.83
C PHE A 12 -1.30 5.89 -6.75
N ILE A 13 -0.56 6.37 -7.75
CA ILE A 13 0.16 5.49 -8.69
C ILE A 13 1.18 4.62 -7.95
N PHE A 14 1.98 5.23 -7.07
CA PHE A 14 2.96 4.47 -6.29
C PHE A 14 2.29 3.48 -5.32
N SER A 15 1.17 3.86 -4.71
CA SER A 15 0.41 2.97 -3.82
C SER A 15 -0.18 1.78 -4.56
N CYS A 16 -0.58 1.95 -5.83
CA CYS A 16 -0.94 0.82 -6.69
C CYS A 16 0.25 -0.13 -6.88
N ILE A 17 1.44 0.41 -7.17
CA ILE A 17 2.67 -0.39 -7.38
C ILE A 17 3.06 -1.14 -6.09
N ALA A 18 3.03 -0.48 -4.94
CA ALA A 18 3.29 -1.10 -3.65
C ALA A 18 2.23 -2.16 -3.29
N GLY A 19 0.95 -1.90 -3.61
CA GLY A 19 -0.14 -2.85 -3.43
C GLY A 19 0.04 -4.11 -4.27
N MET A 20 0.41 -3.98 -5.55
CA MET A 20 0.77 -5.14 -6.39
C MET A 20 1.98 -5.89 -5.83
N GLY A 21 3.03 -5.15 -5.46
CA GLY A 21 4.26 -5.71 -4.91
C GLY A 21 4.08 -6.43 -3.58
N SER A 22 3.02 -6.13 -2.82
CA SER A 22 2.72 -6.78 -1.54
C SER A 22 2.06 -8.16 -1.65
N VAL A 23 1.78 -8.61 -2.88
CA VAL A 23 1.33 -9.98 -3.16
C VAL A 23 2.30 -10.70 -4.09
N LEU A 24 2.93 -9.97 -5.01
CA LEU A 24 3.98 -10.52 -5.87
C LEU A 24 5.23 -10.90 -5.07
N ASP A 25 5.60 -10.13 -4.06
CA ASP A 25 6.78 -10.33 -3.21
C ASP A 25 8.15 -10.41 -3.96
N GLU A 26 8.18 -10.08 -5.26
CA GLU A 26 9.40 -10.13 -6.10
C GLU A 26 10.28 -8.88 -5.94
N PHE A 27 9.77 -7.71 -6.32
CA PHE A 27 10.53 -6.45 -6.33
C PHE A 27 10.61 -5.76 -4.96
N GLN A 28 9.96 -6.33 -3.94
CA GLN A 28 9.92 -5.80 -2.58
C GLN A 28 9.47 -4.33 -2.44
N THR A 29 8.71 -3.80 -3.40
CA THR A 29 8.22 -2.41 -3.36
C THR A 29 7.30 -2.13 -2.16
N HIS A 30 6.73 -3.18 -1.57
CA HIS A 30 5.90 -3.13 -0.37
C HIS A 30 6.71 -2.94 0.92
N ARG A 31 8.04 -3.11 0.90
CA ARG A 31 8.90 -2.98 2.07
C ARG A 31 8.87 -1.54 2.59
N PRO A 32 8.78 -1.34 3.92
CA PRO A 32 8.75 0.00 4.52
C PRO A 32 9.86 0.92 4.05
N LEU A 33 11.08 0.41 3.89
CA LEU A 33 12.20 1.22 3.42
C LEU A 33 11.92 1.86 2.05
N ILE A 34 11.47 1.08 1.08
CA ILE A 34 11.18 1.59 -0.28
C ILE A 34 9.92 2.45 -0.26
N ALA A 35 8.87 1.96 0.39
CA ALA A 35 7.57 2.63 0.42
C ALA A 35 7.65 4.03 1.06
N CYS A 36 8.25 4.17 2.25
CA CYS A 36 8.37 5.46 2.91
C CYS A 36 9.34 6.40 2.18
N THR A 37 10.41 5.86 1.58
CA THR A 37 11.38 6.69 0.83
C THR A 37 10.75 7.32 -0.40
N VAL A 38 9.97 6.56 -1.17
CA VAL A 38 9.31 7.09 -2.37
C VAL A 38 8.19 8.07 -2.01
N ILE A 39 7.42 7.78 -0.95
CA ILE A 39 6.42 8.73 -0.47
C ILE A 39 7.07 10.03 0.03
N GLY A 40 8.20 9.93 0.74
CA GLY A 40 8.97 11.10 1.17
C GLY A 40 9.52 11.91 -0.01
N LEU A 41 9.96 11.23 -1.08
CA LEU A 41 10.37 11.89 -2.32
C LEU A 41 9.21 12.65 -2.98
N ILE A 42 8.02 12.03 -3.06
CA ILE A 42 6.83 12.66 -3.65
C ILE A 42 6.38 13.88 -2.84
N LEU A 43 6.46 13.79 -1.51
CA LEU A 43 6.04 14.86 -0.60
C LEU A 43 7.11 15.95 -0.39
N GLY A 44 8.35 15.71 -0.81
CA GLY A 44 9.44 16.68 -0.74
C GLY A 44 10.31 16.61 0.53
N ASP A 45 10.08 15.63 1.42
CA ASP A 45 10.92 15.37 2.59
C ASP A 45 11.47 13.94 2.57
N LEU A 46 12.56 13.77 1.82
CA LEU A 46 13.24 12.50 1.66
C LEU A 46 13.89 12.01 2.97
N LYS A 47 14.45 12.93 3.78
CA LYS A 47 15.19 12.55 4.99
C LYS A 47 14.26 11.92 6.00
N THR A 48 13.11 12.55 6.24
CA THR A 48 12.09 12.01 7.16
C THR A 48 11.53 10.69 6.64
N GLY A 49 11.30 10.57 5.32
CA GLY A 49 10.85 9.33 4.69
C GLY A 49 11.83 8.16 4.87
N ILE A 50 13.13 8.38 4.64
CA ILE A 50 14.17 7.35 4.82
C ILE A 50 14.30 6.95 6.29
N MET A 51 14.32 7.92 7.21
CA MET A 51 14.43 7.65 8.64
C MET A 51 13.25 6.81 9.15
N LEU A 52 12.02 7.20 8.79
CA LEU A 52 10.81 6.44 9.13
C LEU A 52 10.85 5.04 8.50
N GLY A 53 11.16 4.94 7.21
CA GLY A 53 11.26 3.67 6.49
C GLY A 53 12.27 2.72 7.10
N GLY A 54 13.46 3.20 7.44
CA GLY A 54 14.48 2.40 8.13
C GLY A 54 14.02 1.89 9.50
N THR A 55 13.33 2.73 10.29
CA THR A 55 12.79 2.28 11.58
C THR A 55 11.66 1.27 11.45
N LEU A 56 10.76 1.46 10.49
CA LEU A 56 9.67 0.52 10.23
C LEU A 56 10.17 -0.80 9.63
N GLU A 57 11.24 -0.76 8.83
CA GLU A 57 11.87 -1.97 8.28
C GLU A 57 12.38 -2.87 9.40
N LEU A 58 13.03 -2.31 10.43
CA LEU A 58 13.50 -3.07 11.60
C LEU A 58 12.35 -3.77 12.34
N ILE A 59 11.16 -3.17 12.36
CA ILE A 59 9.96 -3.77 12.95
C ILE A 59 9.39 -4.86 12.02
N ALA A 60 9.47 -4.66 10.71
CA ALA A 60 8.92 -5.53 9.69
C ALA A 60 9.85 -6.70 9.28
N LEU A 61 11.03 -6.86 9.87
CA LEU A 61 11.99 -7.93 9.54
C LEU A 61 11.39 -9.35 9.66
N GLY A 62 10.37 -9.53 10.50
CA GLY A 62 9.65 -10.80 10.67
C GLY A 62 8.36 -10.92 9.86
N TRP A 63 7.97 -9.89 9.11
CA TRP A 63 6.71 -9.90 8.37
C TRP A 63 6.95 -10.57 7.02
N MET A 64 6.67 -11.86 6.99
CA MET A 64 6.70 -12.69 5.78
C MET A 64 5.42 -13.51 5.69
N ASN A 65 4.91 -13.66 4.47
CA ASN A 65 3.77 -14.50 4.19
C ASN A 65 4.22 -15.96 4.18
N VAL A 66 3.66 -16.80 5.07
CA VAL A 66 4.02 -18.23 5.17
C VAL A 66 2.78 -19.08 4.95
N GLY A 67 2.68 -19.69 3.77
CA GLY A 67 1.50 -20.46 3.38
C GLY A 67 0.25 -19.57 3.37
N ALA A 68 -0.80 -19.98 4.09
CA ALA A 68 -2.02 -19.19 4.24
C ALA A 68 -1.94 -18.15 5.38
N ALA A 69 -0.89 -18.20 6.21
CA ALA A 69 -0.68 -17.23 7.28
C ALA A 69 -0.12 -15.93 6.68
N GLN A 70 -1.00 -14.93 6.63
CA GLN A 70 -0.68 -13.62 6.06
C GLN A 70 -0.04 -12.73 7.12
N SER A 71 1.08 -12.09 6.79
CA SER A 71 1.69 -11.11 7.67
C SER A 71 0.86 -9.82 7.73
N PRO A 72 1.10 -8.94 8.72
CA PRO A 72 0.57 -7.58 8.72
C PRO A 72 0.94 -6.84 7.41
N ASP A 73 0.06 -5.96 6.93
CA ASP A 73 0.27 -5.24 5.67
C ASP A 73 1.23 -4.07 5.88
N SER A 74 2.52 -4.31 5.60
CA SER A 74 3.57 -3.28 5.66
C SER A 74 3.42 -2.20 4.60
N ALA A 75 2.86 -2.51 3.42
CA ALA A 75 2.77 -1.56 2.32
C ALA A 75 1.83 -0.41 2.70
N LEU A 76 0.63 -0.77 3.14
CA LEU A 76 -0.41 0.17 3.56
C LEU A 76 0.01 0.95 4.80
N ALA A 77 0.62 0.29 5.79
CA ALA A 77 1.12 0.94 7.00
C ALA A 77 2.21 1.98 6.71
N SER A 78 3.17 1.64 5.85
CA SER A 78 4.32 2.49 5.54
C SER A 78 3.91 3.74 4.77
N ILE A 79 3.00 3.59 3.79
CA ILE A 79 2.52 4.72 2.98
C ILE A 79 1.70 5.68 3.85
N ILE A 80 0.74 5.18 4.62
CA ILE A 80 -0.11 6.01 5.48
C ILE A 80 0.72 6.71 6.56
N SER A 81 1.64 5.98 7.20
CA SER A 81 2.52 6.56 8.22
C SER A 81 3.41 7.67 7.65
N ALA A 82 4.01 7.45 6.46
CA ALA A 82 4.84 8.47 5.81
C ALA A 82 4.04 9.74 5.44
N ILE A 83 2.81 9.59 4.92
CA ILE A 83 1.93 10.73 4.63
C ILE A 83 1.64 11.53 5.91
N LEU A 84 1.28 10.85 7.00
CA LEU A 84 0.92 11.51 8.27
C LEU A 84 2.10 12.20 8.93
N VAL A 85 3.29 11.58 8.92
CA VAL A 85 4.50 12.16 9.49
C VAL A 85 4.93 13.41 8.72
N ILE A 86 4.96 13.34 7.38
CA ILE A 86 5.49 14.41 6.56
C ILE A 86 4.48 15.56 6.40
N VAL A 87 3.23 15.25 6.04
CA VAL A 87 2.23 16.30 5.81
C VAL A 87 1.64 16.80 7.11
N GLY A 88 1.35 15.89 8.04
CA GLY A 88 0.81 16.22 9.37
C GLY A 88 1.87 16.71 10.36
N GLN A 89 3.14 16.83 9.94
CA GLN A 89 4.26 17.32 10.75
C GLN A 89 4.36 16.60 12.10
N GLN A 90 4.07 15.29 12.10
CA GLN A 90 4.09 14.47 13.30
C GLN A 90 5.50 13.93 13.55
N SER A 91 5.77 13.53 14.80
CA SER A 91 7.02 12.85 15.12
C SER A 91 7.08 11.46 14.46
N ILE A 92 8.30 10.97 14.18
CA ILE A 92 8.52 9.59 13.69
C ILE A 92 7.92 8.57 14.68
N ALA A 93 8.04 8.82 15.99
CA ALA A 93 7.47 7.95 17.02
C ALA A 93 5.94 7.85 16.90
N THR A 94 5.25 8.98 16.64
CA THR A 94 3.81 9.00 16.36
C THR A 94 3.49 8.21 15.09
N GLY A 95 4.29 8.37 14.04
CA GLY A 95 4.15 7.61 12.79
C GLY A 95 4.23 6.10 13.00
N ILE A 96 5.19 5.62 13.81
CA ILE A 96 5.34 4.20 14.15
C ILE A 96 4.14 3.71 14.96
N ALA A 97 3.68 4.50 15.93
CA ALA A 97 2.52 4.15 16.76
C ALA A 97 1.24 3.99 15.92
N ILE A 98 1.07 4.78 14.86
CA ILE A 98 -0.05 4.67 13.92
C ILE A 98 0.15 3.54 12.91
N ALA A 99 1.39 3.27 12.50
CA ALA A 99 1.70 2.25 11.50
C ALA A 99 1.24 0.85 11.93
N LEU A 100 1.41 0.49 13.21
CA LEU A 100 1.10 -0.84 13.72
C LEU A 100 -0.40 -1.21 13.64
N PRO A 101 -1.35 -0.40 14.17
CA PRO A 101 -2.77 -0.69 14.02
C PRO A 101 -3.23 -0.62 12.56
N VAL A 102 -2.63 0.28 11.77
CA VAL A 102 -2.92 0.39 10.33
C VAL A 102 -2.46 -0.87 9.58
N ALA A 103 -1.32 -1.47 9.94
CA ALA A 103 -0.85 -2.74 9.37
C ALA A 103 -1.81 -3.90 9.67
N ALA A 104 -2.34 -3.96 10.90
CA ALA A 104 -3.33 -4.96 11.30
C ALA A 104 -4.65 -4.78 10.53
N ALA A 105 -5.11 -3.53 10.36
CA ALA A 105 -6.28 -3.23 9.55
C ALA A 105 -6.06 -3.60 8.06
N GLY A 106 -4.88 -3.30 7.52
CA GLY A 106 -4.49 -3.66 6.16
C GLY A 106 -4.41 -5.17 5.94
N GLN A 107 -3.99 -5.94 6.95
CA GLN A 107 -4.02 -7.41 6.89
C GLN A 107 -5.45 -7.92 6.70
N VAL A 108 -6.41 -7.39 7.46
CA VAL A 108 -7.83 -7.76 7.35
C VAL A 108 -8.35 -7.40 5.95
N LEU A 109 -8.04 -6.20 5.46
CA LEU A 109 -8.41 -5.77 4.11
C LEU A 109 -7.81 -6.67 3.02
N THR A 110 -6.58 -7.12 3.23
CA THR A 110 -5.86 -8.05 2.35
C THR A 110 -6.54 -9.42 2.31
N VAL A 111 -7.05 -9.92 3.45
CA VAL A 111 -7.86 -11.15 3.48
C VAL A 111 -9.13 -10.97 2.66
N PHE A 112 -9.86 -9.85 2.84
CA PHE A 112 -11.06 -9.57 2.04
C PHE A 112 -10.76 -9.48 0.54
N ALA A 113 -9.70 -8.77 0.16
CA ALA A 113 -9.27 -8.65 -1.23
C ALA A 113 -8.95 -10.02 -1.84
N ARG A 114 -8.26 -10.90 -1.09
CA ARG A 114 -7.99 -12.29 -1.53
C ARG A 114 -9.26 -13.12 -1.66
N THR A 115 -10.24 -12.95 -0.79
CA THR A 115 -11.55 -13.62 -0.95
C THR A 115 -12.24 -13.19 -2.24
N ILE A 116 -12.16 -11.91 -2.62
CA ILE A 116 -12.72 -11.42 -3.89
C ILE A 116 -11.99 -12.05 -5.09
N THR A 117 -10.68 -12.27 -5.00
CA THR A 117 -9.91 -12.88 -6.11
C THR A 117 -10.37 -14.30 -6.46
N VAL A 118 -11.10 -14.98 -5.57
CA VAL A 118 -11.70 -16.30 -5.85
C VAL A 118 -12.70 -16.24 -7.02
N VAL A 119 -13.39 -15.12 -7.22
CA VAL A 119 -14.29 -14.94 -8.37
C VAL A 119 -13.53 -15.01 -9.71
N PHE A 120 -12.31 -14.45 -9.73
CA PHE A 120 -11.45 -14.48 -10.92
C PHE A 120 -10.95 -15.90 -11.19
N GLN A 121 -10.71 -16.70 -10.14
CA GLN A 121 -10.33 -18.12 -10.29
C GLN A 121 -11.46 -18.93 -10.93
N HIS A 122 -12.71 -18.81 -10.47
CA HIS A 122 -13.85 -19.48 -11.09
C HIS A 122 -14.07 -19.06 -12.55
N ALA A 123 -13.78 -17.80 -12.89
CA ALA A 123 -13.82 -17.32 -14.27
C ALA A 123 -12.67 -17.89 -15.12
N ALA A 124 -11.49 -18.08 -14.52
CA ALA A 124 -10.33 -18.67 -15.18
C ALA A 124 -10.55 -20.15 -15.47
N ASP A 125 -11.18 -20.90 -14.55
CA ASP A 125 -11.54 -22.31 -14.76
C ASP A 125 -12.44 -22.48 -15.99
N LYS A 126 -13.49 -21.66 -16.12
CA LYS A 126 -14.35 -21.64 -17.32
C LYS A 126 -13.58 -21.27 -18.59
N ALA A 127 -12.65 -20.32 -18.51
CA ALA A 127 -11.83 -19.95 -19.65
C ALA A 127 -10.83 -21.05 -20.05
N ALA A 128 -10.40 -21.88 -19.10
CA ALA A 128 -9.53 -23.02 -19.33
C ALA A 128 -10.25 -24.18 -20.02
N GLU A 129 -11.52 -24.45 -19.68
CA GLU A 129 -12.36 -25.43 -20.38
C GLU A 129 -12.49 -25.13 -21.88
N GLU A 130 -12.53 -23.84 -22.24
CA GLU A 130 -12.59 -23.36 -23.62
C GLU A 130 -11.21 -23.11 -24.27
N ALA A 131 -10.11 -23.46 -23.59
CA ALA A 131 -8.73 -23.23 -24.01
C ALA A 131 -8.41 -21.76 -24.41
N ARG A 132 -9.06 -20.78 -23.75
CA ARG A 132 -8.87 -19.35 -24.03
C ARG A 132 -7.72 -18.76 -23.21
N PHE A 133 -6.48 -19.05 -23.61
CA PHE A 133 -5.28 -18.62 -22.90
C PHE A 133 -5.21 -17.10 -22.65
N ARG A 134 -5.56 -16.28 -23.65
CA ARG A 134 -5.58 -14.81 -23.51
C ARG A 134 -6.53 -14.34 -22.40
N THR A 135 -7.66 -15.01 -22.21
CA THR A 135 -8.61 -14.67 -21.17
C THR A 135 -8.06 -15.01 -19.79
N ILE A 136 -7.32 -16.12 -19.67
CA ILE A 136 -6.65 -16.50 -18.41
C ILE A 136 -5.59 -15.46 -18.04
N ASP A 137 -4.76 -15.03 -19.00
CA ASP A 137 -3.74 -14.00 -18.76
C ASP A 137 -4.36 -12.68 -18.29
N LEU A 138 -5.45 -12.24 -18.95
CA LEU A 138 -6.19 -11.04 -18.56
C LEU A 138 -6.79 -11.18 -17.16
N LEU A 139 -7.37 -12.34 -16.84
CA LEU A 139 -7.94 -12.60 -15.51
C LEU A 139 -6.87 -12.57 -14.42
N HIS A 140 -5.70 -13.17 -14.67
CA HIS A 140 -4.56 -13.14 -13.77
C HIS A 140 -4.11 -11.70 -13.46
N VAL A 141 -3.89 -10.88 -14.51
CA VAL A 141 -3.49 -9.48 -14.34
C VAL A 141 -4.59 -8.63 -13.69
N SER A 142 -5.86 -8.88 -14.02
CA SER A 142 -6.98 -8.15 -13.43
C SER A 142 -7.16 -8.43 -11.93
N ALA A 143 -6.89 -9.66 -11.48
CA ALA A 143 -6.89 -10.02 -10.07
C ALA A 143 -5.81 -9.27 -9.29
N LEU A 144 -4.65 -9.02 -9.91
CA LEU A 144 -3.59 -8.18 -9.35
C LEU A 144 -4.05 -6.73 -9.14
N GLY A 145 -4.93 -6.22 -10.02
CA GLY A 145 -5.55 -4.91 -9.89
C GLY A 145 -6.36 -4.74 -8.59
N VAL A 146 -7.07 -5.78 -8.15
CA VAL A 146 -7.79 -5.77 -6.85
C VAL A 146 -6.82 -5.55 -5.70
N GLN A 147 -5.64 -6.18 -5.76
CA GLN A 147 -4.60 -6.03 -4.74
C GLN A 147 -3.92 -4.66 -4.80
N ALA A 148 -3.77 -4.06 -5.98
CA ALA A 148 -3.31 -2.68 -6.12
C ALA A 148 -4.26 -1.69 -5.41
N LEU A 149 -5.57 -1.84 -5.68
CA LEU A 149 -6.61 -0.95 -5.16
C LEU A 149 -6.75 -1.03 -3.64
N ARG A 150 -6.47 -2.18 -3.03
CA ARG A 150 -6.54 -2.36 -1.57
C ARG A 150 -5.63 -1.38 -0.82
N VAL A 151 -4.48 -1.02 -1.40
CA VAL A 151 -3.52 -0.09 -0.80
C VAL A 151 -3.75 1.34 -1.31
N ALA A 152 -4.04 1.47 -2.61
CA ALA A 152 -4.19 2.78 -3.25
C ALA A 152 -5.43 3.56 -2.79
N ILE A 153 -6.56 2.88 -2.58
CA ILE A 153 -7.79 3.56 -2.14
C ILE A 153 -7.62 4.15 -0.73
N PRO A 154 -7.17 3.39 0.30
CA PRO A 154 -6.92 3.97 1.62
C PRO A 154 -5.87 5.07 1.60
N ALA A 155 -4.77 4.90 0.85
CA ALA A 155 -3.73 5.93 0.72
C ALA A 155 -4.29 7.23 0.11
N LEU A 156 -5.12 7.12 -0.92
CA LEU A 156 -5.80 8.25 -1.55
C LEU A 156 -6.72 8.96 -0.56
N VAL A 157 -7.58 8.19 0.13
CA VAL A 157 -8.49 8.74 1.15
C VAL A 157 -7.71 9.50 2.23
N VAL A 158 -6.66 8.91 2.78
CA VAL A 158 -5.81 9.57 3.79
C VAL A 158 -5.17 10.83 3.22
N SER A 159 -4.61 10.79 2.02
CA SER A 159 -3.98 11.96 1.40
C SER A 159 -4.97 13.14 1.25
N LEU A 160 -6.22 12.86 0.85
CA LEU A 160 -7.27 13.86 0.71
C LEU A 160 -7.71 14.42 2.07
N PHE A 161 -7.95 13.55 3.06
CA PHE A 161 -8.35 13.98 4.40
C PHE A 161 -7.27 14.84 5.06
N VAL A 162 -6.00 14.44 4.98
CA VAL A 162 -4.90 15.20 5.56
C VAL A 162 -4.75 16.55 4.87
N SER A 163 -4.91 16.62 3.53
CA SER A 163 -4.92 17.91 2.83
C SER A 163 -6.07 18.82 3.27
N ALA A 164 -7.27 18.28 3.48
CA ALA A 164 -8.45 19.08 3.84
C ALA A 164 -8.37 19.63 5.27
N ILE A 165 -7.94 18.81 6.23
CA ILE A 165 -7.85 19.20 7.65
C ILE A 165 -6.78 20.28 7.86
N TRP A 166 -5.63 20.14 7.19
CA TRP A 166 -4.52 21.07 7.37
C TRP A 166 -4.61 22.33 6.50
N SER A 167 -5.37 22.32 5.41
CA SER A 167 -5.76 23.53 4.68
C SER A 167 -6.73 24.38 5.50
N ALA A 168 -7.65 23.76 6.26
CA ALA A 168 -8.61 24.47 7.12
C ALA A 168 -8.02 24.99 8.46
N ALA A 169 -6.78 24.61 8.81
CA ALA A 169 -6.11 25.01 10.04
C ALA A 169 -5.11 26.19 9.87
N CYS A 170 -4.90 26.67 8.64
CA CYS A 170 -4.19 27.92 8.31
C CYS A 170 -5.20 29.01 7.92
#